data_AF-A0A127MD11-F1
#
_entry.id   AF-A0A127MD11-F1
#
_cell.length_a   1.000
_cell.length_b   1.000
_cell.length_c   1.000
_cell.angle_alpha   90.00
_cell.angle_beta   90.00
_cell.angle_gamma   90.00
#
_symmetry.space_group_name_H-M   'P 1'
#
loop_
_entity.id
_entity.type
_entity.pdbx_description
1 polymer ?
#
loop_
_entity_poly.entity_id
_entity_poly.type
_entity_poly.pdbx_seq_one_letter_code
_entity_poly.pdbx_strand_id
1 'polypeptide(L)'
;MSKKITVGLIAMLALSACGDAKDEGETDRIATQPDSTAEGNHETADAIKSPETAPVETKQSKVSDKADQSNSSVKSDSGLKTADCKITSIPGDTHYKGDCDFLPHGGGSFTVKRSNGQSFVDGVTAFVLELDTKTAAGLSVRDANGDLTYLGTAEKSTIDGACWESENHSVCAYAK
;
A
#
# COMPACT_ATOMS: atom_id res chain seq x y z
N MET A 1 -26.06 27.14 42.40
CA MET A 1 -27.46 27.27 41.96
C MET A 1 -27.56 26.82 40.51
N SER A 2 -28.36 25.78 40.31
CA SER A 2 -28.51 25.00 39.08
C SER A 2 -29.39 25.69 38.03
N LYS A 3 -29.14 25.43 36.73
CA LYS A 3 -30.14 25.31 35.64
C LYS A 3 -29.41 24.74 34.41
N LYS A 4 -29.41 23.42 34.23
CA LYS A 4 -30.39 22.57 33.52
C LYS A 4 -30.26 22.65 31.99
N ILE A 5 -29.83 21.50 31.47
CA ILE A 5 -29.65 21.02 30.10
C ILE A 5 -30.96 21.11 29.30
N THR A 6 -30.88 21.36 27.99
CA THR A 6 -31.92 20.95 27.04
C THR A 6 -31.27 20.30 25.82
N VAL A 7 -31.69 19.06 25.62
CA VAL A 7 -31.36 18.12 24.56
C VAL A 7 -32.05 18.55 23.26
N GLY A 8 -31.36 18.44 22.13
CA GLY A 8 -31.93 18.59 20.79
C GLY A 8 -31.33 17.56 19.86
N LEU A 9 -31.88 16.35 19.89
CA LEU A 9 -31.59 15.24 19.00
C LEU A 9 -32.48 15.40 17.74
N ILE A 10 -31.88 15.60 16.57
CA ILE A 10 -32.58 15.45 15.28
C ILE A 10 -31.71 14.57 14.39
N ALA A 11 -32.10 13.29 14.31
CA ALA A 11 -31.68 12.37 13.29
C ALA A 11 -32.55 12.60 12.04
N MET A 12 -31.94 12.76 10.87
CA MET A 12 -32.61 12.54 9.59
C MET A 12 -31.79 11.52 8.81
N LEU A 13 -32.30 10.29 8.80
CA LEU A 13 -31.95 9.23 7.87
C LEU A 13 -32.67 9.52 6.55
N ALA A 14 -31.93 9.69 5.46
CA ALA A 14 -32.47 9.61 4.10
C ALA A 14 -31.89 8.36 3.44
N LEU A 15 -32.67 7.28 3.44
CA LEU A 15 -32.48 6.09 2.62
C LEU A 15 -33.18 6.34 1.28
N SER A 16 -32.41 6.56 0.22
CA SER A 16 -32.93 6.61 -1.15
C SER A 16 -32.78 5.24 -1.83
N ALA A 17 -33.93 4.57 -1.91
CA ALA A 17 -34.49 3.87 -3.08
C ALA A 17 -33.79 2.63 -3.69
N CYS A 18 -34.56 1.55 -3.65
CA CYS A 18 -34.51 0.33 -4.45
C CYS A 18 -34.27 0.57 -5.95
N GLY A 19 -33.37 -0.23 -6.53
CA GLY A 19 -33.42 -0.61 -7.93
C GLY A 19 -33.82 -2.08 -8.02
N ASP A 20 -35.06 -2.32 -8.47
CA ASP A 20 -35.58 -3.62 -8.87
C ASP A 20 -34.82 -4.18 -10.08
N ALA A 21 -34.35 -5.42 -9.99
CA ALA A 21 -34.11 -6.26 -11.16
C ALA A 21 -34.68 -7.65 -10.86
N LYS A 22 -35.90 -7.89 -11.35
CA LYS A 22 -36.43 -9.23 -11.59
C LYS A 22 -35.85 -9.72 -12.92
N ASP A 23 -35.17 -10.85 -12.91
CA ASP A 23 -35.08 -11.73 -14.07
C ASP A 23 -35.18 -13.16 -13.54
N GLU A 24 -36.37 -13.73 -13.68
CA GLU A 24 -36.62 -15.15 -13.44
C GLU A 24 -36.76 -15.81 -14.82
N GLY A 25 -35.84 -16.75 -15.08
CA GLY A 25 -35.82 -17.60 -16.26
C GLY A 25 -35.27 -18.98 -15.89
N GLU A 26 -36.04 -19.72 -15.10
CA GLU A 26 -36.01 -21.19 -14.98
C GLU A 26 -36.49 -21.79 -16.33
N THR A 27 -36.12 -22.96 -16.86
CA THR A 27 -35.87 -24.29 -16.28
C THR A 27 -35.22 -25.22 -17.34
N ASP A 28 -34.54 -26.25 -16.84
CA ASP A 28 -34.51 -27.66 -17.31
C ASP A 28 -33.61 -28.15 -18.46
N ARG A 29 -32.51 -28.81 -18.04
CA ARG A 29 -32.08 -30.20 -18.30
C ARG A 29 -32.28 -30.82 -19.70
N ILE A 30 -31.24 -31.50 -20.20
CA ILE A 30 -31.16 -32.97 -20.50
C ILE A 30 -29.95 -33.29 -21.42
N ALA A 31 -29.33 -34.47 -21.16
CA ALA A 31 -28.51 -35.34 -22.02
C ALA A 31 -27.06 -34.88 -22.35
N THR A 32 -26.00 -35.58 -21.91
CA THR A 32 -25.53 -36.95 -22.27
C THR A 32 -24.64 -36.96 -23.51
N GLN A 33 -23.37 -37.35 -23.27
CA GLN A 33 -22.35 -37.94 -24.15
C GLN A 33 -21.70 -37.09 -25.27
N PRO A 34 -20.34 -37.01 -25.26
CA PRO A 34 -19.55 -37.00 -26.49
C PRO A 34 -19.18 -38.43 -26.90
N ASP A 35 -19.71 -38.86 -28.05
CA ASP A 35 -19.26 -40.03 -28.80
C ASP A 35 -17.97 -39.70 -29.58
N SER A 36 -17.15 -40.73 -29.78
CA SER A 36 -15.83 -40.71 -30.43
C SER A 36 -15.97 -40.50 -31.95
N THR A 37 -14.92 -40.19 -32.71
CA THR A 37 -14.13 -41.23 -33.41
C THR A 37 -13.03 -40.57 -34.26
N ALA A 38 -11.82 -41.16 -34.15
CA ALA A 38 -10.68 -41.36 -35.08
C ALA A 38 -10.29 -40.25 -36.08
N GLU A 39 -9.02 -40.02 -36.42
CA GLU A 39 -7.93 -40.92 -36.85
C GLU A 39 -6.59 -40.18 -36.56
N GLY A 40 -5.41 -40.75 -36.30
CA GLY A 40 -4.88 -42.10 -36.42
C GLY A 40 -3.37 -41.94 -36.69
N ASN A 41 -2.53 -42.43 -35.77
CA ASN A 41 -1.18 -43.02 -35.92
C ASN A 41 -0.06 -42.14 -36.57
N HIS A 42 1.21 -42.21 -36.20
CA HIS A 42 2.01 -43.42 -36.04
C HIS A 42 3.35 -43.08 -35.33
N GLU A 43 3.68 -43.97 -34.40
CA GLU A 43 4.96 -44.18 -33.73
C GLU A 43 6.08 -44.50 -34.72
N THR A 44 7.29 -43.96 -34.55
CA THR A 44 8.53 -44.74 -34.75
C THR A 44 9.72 -44.11 -34.03
N ALA A 45 10.48 -44.98 -33.38
CA ALA A 45 11.62 -44.72 -32.53
C ALA A 45 12.95 -44.49 -33.27
N ASP A 46 13.92 -44.04 -32.47
CA ASP A 46 15.38 -44.29 -32.55
C ASP A 46 16.17 -43.88 -33.80
N ALA A 47 17.19 -43.03 -33.59
CA ALA A 47 18.59 -43.47 -33.62
C ALA A 47 19.60 -42.32 -33.48
N ILE A 48 20.57 -42.57 -32.62
CA ILE A 48 21.79 -41.82 -32.27
C ILE A 48 22.73 -41.67 -33.48
N LYS A 49 23.34 -40.48 -33.69
CA LYS A 49 24.80 -40.35 -33.98
C LYS A 49 25.33 -38.91 -33.94
N SER A 50 26.31 -38.67 -33.07
CA SER A 50 27.24 -37.53 -33.09
C SER A 50 28.24 -37.66 -34.27
N PRO A 51 28.81 -36.57 -34.81
CA PRO A 51 30.14 -36.18 -34.33
C PRO A 51 30.45 -34.66 -34.33
N GLU A 52 31.09 -34.24 -33.24
CA GLU A 52 32.26 -33.35 -33.12
C GLU A 52 32.70 -32.46 -34.32
N THR A 53 32.75 -31.13 -34.10
CA THR A 53 33.83 -30.25 -34.57
C THR A 53 33.93 -29.03 -33.63
N ALA A 54 35.13 -28.79 -33.08
CA ALA A 54 35.49 -27.70 -32.17
C ALA A 54 35.76 -26.36 -32.93
N PRO A 55 36.47 -25.37 -32.35
CA PRO A 55 36.10 -24.42 -31.30
C PRO A 55 36.10 -22.98 -31.83
N VAL A 56 35.36 -22.04 -31.21
CA VAL A 56 35.66 -20.60 -31.35
C VAL A 56 35.66 -19.92 -29.98
N GLU A 57 36.85 -19.41 -29.70
CA GLU A 57 37.25 -18.49 -28.66
C GLU A 57 36.34 -17.26 -28.46
N THR A 58 36.20 -16.93 -27.17
CA THR A 58 36.51 -15.63 -26.57
C THR A 58 35.95 -14.36 -27.24
N LYS A 59 35.02 -13.68 -26.56
CA LYS A 59 35.28 -12.35 -25.98
C LYS A 59 34.16 -11.87 -25.04
N GLN A 60 34.46 -12.03 -23.76
CA GLN A 60 34.17 -11.16 -22.63
C GLN A 60 33.60 -9.77 -22.98
N SER A 61 32.32 -9.54 -22.66
CA SER A 61 31.79 -8.19 -22.43
C SER A 61 31.39 -8.06 -20.97
N LYS A 62 32.37 -7.57 -20.22
CA LYS A 62 32.30 -7.02 -18.87
C LYS A 62 31.43 -5.76 -18.93
N VAL A 63 30.22 -5.82 -18.37
CA VAL A 63 29.46 -4.62 -17.96
C VAL A 63 29.42 -4.70 -16.44
N SER A 64 30.53 -4.35 -15.79
CA SER A 64 30.67 -3.04 -15.13
C SER A 64 29.57 -2.84 -14.10
N ASP A 65 29.75 -3.54 -12.98
CA ASP A 65 29.34 -3.10 -11.66
C ASP A 65 29.74 -1.62 -11.49
N LYS A 66 28.78 -0.72 -11.57
CA LYS A 66 28.82 0.56 -10.89
C LYS A 66 27.86 0.46 -9.72
N ALA A 67 28.39 -0.09 -8.64
CA ALA A 67 27.97 0.28 -7.29
C ALA A 67 28.25 1.78 -7.14
N ASP A 68 27.26 2.61 -7.46
CA ASP A 68 27.23 3.96 -6.90
C ASP A 68 26.66 3.84 -5.51
N GLN A 69 27.57 3.53 -4.59
CA GLN A 69 27.41 3.75 -3.18
C GLN A 69 27.35 5.28 -2.98
N SER A 70 26.21 5.88 -3.32
CA SER A 70 25.88 7.22 -2.86
C SER A 70 25.54 7.10 -1.39
N ASN A 71 26.61 7.01 -0.61
CA ASN A 71 26.65 7.21 0.81
C ASN A 71 26.40 8.71 1.03
N SER A 72 25.16 9.12 0.81
CA SER A 72 24.63 10.39 1.26
C SER A 72 24.56 10.32 2.78
N SER A 73 25.74 10.46 3.39
CA SER A 73 25.91 10.94 4.75
C SER A 73 25.45 12.41 4.78
N VAL A 74 24.16 12.62 4.52
CA VAL A 74 23.49 13.84 4.96
C VAL A 74 23.49 13.70 6.46
N LYS A 75 24.17 14.62 7.14
CA LYS A 75 23.99 14.84 8.56
C LYS A 75 22.50 15.14 8.78
N SER A 76 21.70 14.11 8.97
CA SER A 76 20.39 14.26 9.57
C SER A 76 20.70 14.61 11.00
N ASP A 77 20.62 15.91 11.30
CA ASP A 77 20.20 16.34 12.62
C ASP A 77 18.88 15.61 12.84
N SER A 78 18.95 14.40 13.40
CA SER A 78 17.81 13.56 13.69
C SER A 78 17.15 14.15 14.93
N GLY A 79 16.76 15.42 14.80
CA GLY A 79 16.01 16.20 15.75
C GLY A 79 14.61 15.64 15.72
N LEU A 80 14.45 14.50 16.37
CA LEU A 80 13.17 13.95 16.79
C LEU A 80 12.35 15.10 17.38
N LYS A 81 11.21 15.41 16.77
CA LYS A 81 10.30 16.44 17.26
C LYS A 81 9.06 15.77 17.80
N THR A 82 8.51 16.30 18.88
CA THR A 82 7.16 15.93 19.29
C THR A 82 6.15 16.67 18.43
N ALA A 83 5.13 15.96 18.00
CA ALA A 83 4.00 16.47 17.22
C ALA A 83 2.69 15.91 17.79
N ASP A 84 1.57 16.52 17.42
CA ASP A 84 0.28 15.86 17.51
C ASP A 84 -0.01 15.16 16.18
N CYS A 85 -0.36 13.88 16.21
CA CYS A 85 -0.74 13.14 15.03
C CYS A 85 -2.23 12.80 15.03
N LYS A 86 -2.79 12.77 13.82
CA LYS A 86 -4.09 12.16 13.54
C LYS A 86 -3.92 11.17 12.40
N ILE A 87 -4.30 9.91 12.62
CA ILE A 87 -4.22 8.86 11.61
C ILE A 87 -5.57 8.19 11.45
N THR A 88 -5.97 7.94 10.21
CA THR A 88 -7.16 7.17 9.86
C THR A 88 -6.79 6.10 8.83
N SER A 89 -7.35 4.90 8.97
CA SER A 89 -7.22 3.79 8.00
C SER A 89 -8.60 3.25 7.61
N ILE A 90 -8.87 3.06 6.31
CA ILE A 90 -10.13 2.55 5.74
C ILE A 90 -9.86 1.18 5.08
N PRO A 91 -10.77 0.18 5.17
CA PRO A 91 -12.01 0.15 5.93
C PRO A 91 -11.73 -0.10 7.41
N GLY A 92 -11.88 0.93 8.22
CA GLY A 92 -11.68 0.86 9.65
C GLY A 92 -12.16 2.17 10.25
N ASP A 93 -13.04 2.10 11.26
CA ASP A 93 -13.33 3.25 12.11
C ASP A 93 -12.15 3.49 13.09
N THR A 94 -10.95 3.05 12.72
CA THR A 94 -9.78 3.08 13.56
C THR A 94 -9.06 4.40 13.33
N HIS A 95 -9.14 5.25 14.35
CA HIS A 95 -8.54 6.57 14.35
C HIS A 95 -7.55 6.66 15.49
N TYR A 96 -6.31 7.03 15.19
CA TYR A 96 -5.38 7.50 16.21
C TYR A 96 -5.43 9.03 16.28
N LYS A 97 -5.45 9.57 17.50
CA LYS A 97 -5.22 10.99 17.76
C LYS A 97 -4.42 11.16 19.04
N GLY A 98 -3.25 11.79 18.94
CA GLY A 98 -2.42 12.08 20.11
C GLY A 98 -0.95 12.26 19.75
N ASP A 99 -0.11 12.31 20.78
CA ASP A 99 1.30 12.59 20.66
C ASP A 99 2.03 11.58 19.78
N CYS A 100 2.90 12.10 18.93
CA CYS A 100 3.76 11.31 18.08
C CYS A 100 5.14 11.93 17.96
N ASP A 101 6.09 11.07 17.64
CA ASP A 101 7.42 11.43 17.26
C ASP A 101 7.46 11.68 15.75
N PHE A 102 7.84 12.89 15.37
CA PHE A 102 8.05 13.32 14.00
C PHE A 102 9.55 13.35 13.68
N LEU A 103 9.96 12.53 12.72
CA LEU A 103 11.34 12.38 12.28
C LEU A 103 11.48 12.91 10.85
N PRO A 104 12.02 14.12 10.64
CA PRO A 104 12.26 14.63 9.30
C PRO A 104 13.45 13.93 8.64
N HIS A 105 13.31 13.60 7.35
CA HIS A 105 14.38 12.97 6.54
C HIS A 105 15.02 13.94 5.52
N GLY A 106 14.57 15.20 5.50
CA GLY A 106 14.95 16.17 4.48
C GLY A 106 14.04 16.12 3.26
N GLY A 107 14.08 17.16 2.42
CA GLY A 107 13.21 17.28 1.24
C GLY A 107 11.71 17.38 1.54
N GLY A 108 11.32 17.45 2.82
CA GLY A 108 9.94 17.41 3.30
C GLY A 108 9.42 16.00 3.60
N SER A 109 10.19 14.95 3.31
CA SER A 109 9.92 13.57 3.72
C SER A 109 10.06 13.41 5.24
N PHE A 110 9.27 12.52 5.82
CA PHE A 110 9.27 12.30 7.26
C PHE A 110 8.76 10.91 7.67
N THR A 111 8.97 10.56 8.93
CA THR A 111 8.33 9.42 9.58
C THR A 111 7.59 9.89 10.82
N VAL A 112 6.41 9.31 11.06
CA VAL A 112 5.70 9.45 12.33
C VAL A 112 5.62 8.12 13.06
N LYS A 113 5.84 8.16 14.38
CA LYS A 113 5.72 7.01 15.30
C LYS A 113 4.98 7.46 16.55
N ARG A 114 4.29 6.56 17.26
CA ARG A 114 3.75 6.93 18.58
C ARG A 114 4.90 7.14 19.56
N SER A 115 4.86 8.21 20.34
CA SER A 115 5.94 8.55 21.28
C SER A 115 6.11 7.53 22.41
N ASN A 116 5.11 6.68 22.66
CA ASN A 116 5.18 5.60 23.64
C ASN A 116 5.70 4.27 23.05
N GLY A 117 6.13 4.24 21.79
CA GLY A 117 6.64 3.05 21.11
C GLY A 117 5.58 2.01 20.75
N GLN A 118 4.29 2.27 21.02
CA GLN A 118 3.22 1.36 20.62
C GLN A 118 2.90 1.48 19.13
N SER A 119 2.28 0.44 18.58
CA SER A 119 1.66 0.52 17.26
C SER A 119 0.51 1.54 17.26
N PHE A 120 0.28 2.18 16.12
CA PHE A 120 -0.94 2.91 15.80
C PHE A 120 -2.12 1.94 15.73
N VAL A 121 -2.39 1.40 14.55
CA VAL A 121 -3.51 0.52 14.23
C VAL A 121 -2.97 -0.68 13.45
N ASP A 122 -3.60 -1.85 13.59
CA ASP A 122 -3.26 -3.05 12.80
C ASP A 122 -1.77 -3.44 12.81
N GLY A 123 -1.09 -3.22 13.94
CA GLY A 123 0.33 -3.53 14.10
C GLY A 123 1.30 -2.53 13.47
N VAL A 124 0.81 -1.48 12.80
CA VAL A 124 1.63 -0.43 12.20
C VAL A 124 2.35 0.38 13.28
N THR A 125 3.68 0.34 13.29
CA THR A 125 4.53 1.07 14.25
C THR A 125 4.97 2.43 13.74
N ALA A 126 4.99 2.63 12.42
CA ALA A 126 5.36 3.90 11.81
C ALA A 126 4.64 4.13 10.49
N PHE A 127 4.34 5.39 10.17
CA PHE A 127 4.05 5.82 8.80
C PHE A 127 5.26 6.57 8.26
N VAL A 128 5.69 6.20 7.07
CA VAL A 128 6.83 6.79 6.36
C VAL A 128 6.30 7.47 5.12
N LEU A 129 6.55 8.76 5.01
CA LEU A 129 6.13 9.58 3.88
C LEU A 129 7.37 10.08 3.14
N GLU A 130 7.46 9.75 1.86
CA GLU A 130 8.58 10.10 0.98
C GLU A 130 8.08 11.02 -0.13
N LEU A 131 8.48 12.30 -0.11
CA LEU A 131 7.99 13.27 -1.08
C LEU A 131 8.55 13.00 -2.48
N ASP A 132 7.63 12.84 -3.44
CA ASP A 132 7.93 12.84 -4.86
C ASP A 132 7.91 14.27 -5.40
N THR A 133 6.92 15.05 -4.95
CA THR A 133 6.74 16.46 -5.30
C THR A 133 6.29 17.27 -4.09
N LYS A 134 5.98 18.57 -4.28
CA LYS A 134 5.45 19.42 -3.20
C LYS A 134 4.07 18.99 -2.70
N THR A 135 3.32 18.20 -3.49
CA THR A 135 1.92 17.86 -3.23
C THR A 135 1.62 16.37 -3.38
N ALA A 136 2.62 15.55 -3.73
CA ALA A 136 2.49 14.10 -3.85
C ALA A 136 3.68 13.39 -3.19
N ALA A 137 3.42 12.27 -2.54
CA ALA A 137 4.40 11.49 -1.82
C ALA A 137 4.07 9.99 -1.85
N GLY A 138 5.07 9.14 -1.81
CA GLY A 138 4.92 7.73 -1.48
C GLY A 138 4.58 7.56 0.00
N LEU A 139 3.54 6.78 0.30
CA LEU A 139 3.15 6.42 1.66
C LEU A 139 3.46 4.95 1.92
N SER A 140 4.24 4.70 2.95
CA SER A 140 4.57 3.36 3.43
C SER A 140 4.28 3.23 4.92
N VAL A 141 4.09 1.99 5.38
CA VAL A 141 3.98 1.67 6.80
C VAL A 141 5.07 0.72 7.22
N ARG A 142 5.51 0.85 8.47
CA ARG A 142 6.38 -0.10 9.13
C ARG A 142 5.60 -0.93 10.11
N ASP A 143 5.79 -2.24 10.13
CA ASP A 143 5.16 -3.14 11.09
C ASP A 143 6.01 -3.30 12.38
N ALA A 144 5.65 -4.25 13.24
CA ALA A 144 6.39 -4.55 14.47
C ALA A 144 7.73 -5.29 14.23
N ASN A 145 7.87 -5.98 13.10
CA ASN A 145 9.12 -6.64 12.70
C ASN A 145 10.11 -5.66 12.09
N GLY A 146 9.63 -4.47 11.72
CA GLY A 146 10.41 -3.45 11.06
C GLY A 146 10.31 -3.51 9.55
N ASP A 147 9.47 -4.38 8.99
CA ASP A 147 9.23 -4.51 7.56
C ASP A 147 8.48 -3.28 7.05
N LEU A 148 8.87 -2.81 5.85
CA LEU A 148 8.28 -1.63 5.22
C LEU A 148 7.37 -2.08 4.06
N THR A 149 6.10 -1.72 4.13
CA THR A 149 5.10 -2.03 3.11
C THR A 149 4.61 -0.74 2.47
N TYR A 150 4.71 -0.65 1.14
CA TYR A 150 4.19 0.46 0.37
C TYR A 150 2.66 0.39 0.28
N LEU A 151 1.99 1.49 0.58
CA LEU A 151 0.52 1.60 0.59
C LEU A 151 -0.03 2.37 -0.62
N GLY A 152 0.83 3.03 -1.40
CA GLY A 152 0.42 3.85 -2.54
C GLY A 152 0.89 5.28 -2.42
N THR A 153 0.38 6.11 -3.34
CA THR A 153 0.64 7.55 -3.34
C THR A 153 -0.34 8.25 -2.41
N ALA A 154 0.16 9.20 -1.63
CA ALA A 154 -0.61 10.14 -0.85
C ALA A 154 -0.45 11.56 -1.42
N GLU A 155 -1.54 12.31 -1.42
CA GLU A 155 -1.58 13.71 -1.82
C GLU A 155 -1.66 14.60 -0.58
N LYS A 156 -1.06 15.79 -0.68
CA LYS A 156 -1.17 16.78 0.38
C LYS A 156 -2.59 17.35 0.38
N SER A 157 -3.26 17.30 1.53
CA SER A 157 -4.64 17.79 1.66
C SER A 157 -4.74 19.29 1.34
N THR A 158 -5.81 19.67 0.65
CA THR A 158 -6.13 21.07 0.33
C THR A 158 -6.89 21.77 1.45
N ILE A 159 -7.42 21.00 2.41
CA ILE A 159 -8.20 21.47 3.55
C ILE A 159 -7.29 21.66 4.78
N ASP A 160 -6.40 20.69 5.02
CA ASP A 160 -5.48 20.73 6.16
C ASP A 160 -4.04 20.45 5.70
N GLY A 161 -3.22 21.49 5.66
CA GLY A 161 -1.84 21.41 5.17
C GLY A 161 -0.90 20.52 6.00
N ALA A 162 -1.34 20.02 7.16
CA ALA A 162 -0.61 19.03 7.96
C ALA A 162 -0.92 17.58 7.54
N CYS A 163 -1.97 17.35 6.74
CA CYS A 163 -2.47 16.04 6.36
C CYS A 163 -2.01 15.61 4.96
N TRP A 164 -1.69 14.33 4.86
CA TRP A 164 -1.48 13.60 3.61
C TRP A 164 -2.53 12.50 3.50
N GLU A 165 -3.18 12.42 2.35
CA GLU A 165 -4.35 11.59 2.09
C GLU A 165 -4.05 10.62 0.95
N SER A 166 -4.27 9.33 1.18
CA SER A 166 -4.31 8.30 0.14
C SER A 166 -5.71 7.68 0.09
N GLU A 167 -5.93 6.74 -0.83
CA GLU A 167 -7.23 6.08 -1.00
C GLU A 167 -7.81 5.54 0.32
N ASN A 168 -6.95 4.94 1.14
CA ASN A 168 -7.36 4.23 2.36
C ASN A 168 -6.73 4.78 3.64
N HIS A 169 -5.89 5.82 3.58
CA HIS A 169 -5.18 6.31 4.75
C HIS A 169 -5.12 7.83 4.78
N SER A 170 -5.12 8.40 5.97
CA SER A 170 -4.78 9.80 6.19
C SER A 170 -3.79 9.91 7.33
N VAL A 171 -2.72 10.67 7.12
CA VAL A 171 -1.67 10.92 8.11
C VAL A 171 -1.49 12.42 8.26
N CYS A 172 -1.87 12.95 9.42
CA CYS A 172 -1.66 14.34 9.79
C CYS A 172 -0.61 14.46 10.89
N ALA A 173 0.30 15.42 10.75
CA ALA A 173 1.32 15.73 11.75
C ALA A 173 1.38 17.24 12.01
N TYR A 174 0.95 17.65 13.20
CA TYR A 174 0.92 19.04 13.64
C TYR A 174 2.12 19.31 14.55
N ALA A 175 2.92 20.31 14.19
CA ALA A 175 4.03 20.75 15.04
C ALA A 175 3.50 21.25 16.40
N LYS A 176 4.23 20.94 17.47
CA LYS A 176 4.03 21.52 18.81
C LYS A 176 4.92 22.73 19.04
#